data_AF-A0A7V4TKS1-F1
#
_entry.id   AF-A0A7V4TKS1-F1
#
_cell.length_a   1.000
_cell.length_b   1.000
_cell.length_c   1.000
_cell.angle_alpha   90.00
_cell.angle_beta   90.00
_cell.angle_gamma   90.00
#
_symmetry.space_group_name_H-M   'P 1'
#
loop_
_entity.id
_entity.type
_entity.pdbx_description
1 polymer ?
#
loop_
_entity_poly.entity_id
_entity_poly.type
_entity_poly.pdbx_seq_one_letter_code
_entity_poly.pdbx_strand_id
1 'polypeptide(L)'
;MKWLGVGLMILGMLFGVASSGETGNPGQYARTPEETGILLLRGLRIEGGTVHLTVATRGCTTKEDVVVQVVEKELESDCTPYYELTFLRETPDTCEGELREEFLVYDLEDDLHLELPCMLSVTNPVVCSPAKDEFPEETPREEDLTLREDLRDAAIWAVKAEIQRYQESEHPDKDAKISALRETLARLQNMPPEDYPLPSEEHPLGAPPTNFGVLLPPEIREVDVVSPPQRPGDLLEVVGMTRSGPFYHVAGIRGRDFSVFAPSSQYRLKLYLVYRREYFLGIPNYYVYIASWEER
;
A
#
# COMPACT_ATOMS: atom_id res chain seq x y z
N MET A 1 -56.70 1.76 -21.85
CA MET A 1 -57.27 0.55 -21.23
C MET A 1 -56.32 -0.61 -21.43
N LYS A 2 -55.66 -1.00 -20.33
CA LYS A 2 -55.12 -2.31 -19.96
C LYS A 2 -54.75 -3.29 -21.09
N TRP A 3 -53.46 -3.61 -21.18
CA TRP A 3 -52.99 -4.99 -21.28
C TRP A 3 -51.75 -5.15 -20.39
N LEU A 4 -51.92 -5.84 -19.26
CA LEU A 4 -50.89 -6.31 -18.35
C LEU A 4 -50.59 -7.76 -18.72
N GLY A 5 -49.31 -8.12 -18.81
CA GLY A 5 -48.88 -9.50 -18.98
C GLY A 5 -47.37 -9.61 -19.09
N VAL A 6 -46.66 -9.57 -17.96
CA VAL A 6 -45.30 -10.10 -17.88
C VAL A 6 -45.24 -11.02 -16.66
N GLY A 7 -44.83 -12.26 -16.92
CA GLY A 7 -44.87 -13.39 -16.02
C GLY A 7 -43.84 -13.32 -14.91
N LEU A 8 -44.28 -13.77 -13.73
CA LEU A 8 -43.46 -14.06 -12.56
C LEU A 8 -43.09 -15.55 -12.62
N MET A 9 -41.84 -15.90 -12.93
CA MET A 9 -41.33 -17.25 -12.71
C MET A 9 -40.65 -17.30 -11.35
N ILE A 10 -41.30 -17.96 -10.38
CA ILE A 10 -40.70 -18.40 -9.13
C ILE A 10 -40.29 -19.86 -9.33
N LEU A 11 -38.99 -20.12 -9.39
CA LEU A 11 -38.45 -21.47 -9.32
C LEU A 11 -38.10 -21.78 -7.86
N GLY A 12 -38.96 -22.56 -7.21
CA GLY A 12 -38.69 -23.08 -5.86
C GLY A 12 -37.81 -24.33 -5.93
N MET A 13 -36.71 -24.33 -5.18
CA MET A 13 -36.07 -25.55 -4.70
C MET A 13 -35.83 -25.41 -3.20
N LEU A 14 -36.60 -26.19 -2.44
CA LEU A 14 -36.42 -26.45 -1.01
C LEU A 14 -35.33 -27.51 -0.84
N PHE A 15 -34.26 -27.17 -0.15
CA PHE A 15 -33.53 -28.10 0.70
C PHE A 15 -33.26 -27.40 2.04
N GLY A 16 -33.88 -27.91 3.09
CA GLY A 16 -33.67 -27.44 4.45
C GLY A 16 -32.42 -28.07 5.07
N VAL A 17 -31.59 -27.23 5.68
CA VAL A 17 -30.94 -27.52 6.96
C VAL A 17 -31.13 -26.28 7.81
N ALA A 18 -31.82 -26.43 8.93
CA ALA A 18 -32.00 -25.37 9.91
C ALA A 18 -30.65 -25.09 10.59
N SER A 19 -30.11 -23.91 10.34
CA SER A 19 -29.26 -23.19 11.28
C SER A 19 -29.99 -21.88 11.57
N SER A 20 -30.39 -21.70 12.83
CA SER A 20 -30.96 -20.47 13.34
C SER A 20 -29.86 -19.40 13.43
N GLY A 21 -29.65 -18.68 12.33
CA GLY A 21 -29.10 -17.33 12.35
C GLY A 21 -30.23 -16.39 11.96
N GLU A 22 -30.59 -15.45 12.82
CA GLU A 22 -31.47 -14.34 12.45
C GLU A 22 -30.82 -13.60 11.28
N THR A 23 -31.31 -13.84 10.07
CA THR A 23 -30.94 -13.06 8.89
C THR A 23 -31.42 -11.63 9.12
N GLY A 24 -30.49 -10.71 9.31
CA GLY A 24 -30.75 -9.29 9.54
C GLY A 24 -31.71 -8.72 8.49
N ASN A 25 -32.60 -7.84 8.94
CA ASN A 25 -33.64 -7.24 8.13
C ASN A 25 -32.98 -6.33 7.06
N PRO A 26 -33.17 -6.57 5.73
CA PRO A 26 -32.59 -5.73 4.69
C PRO A 26 -33.20 -4.32 4.79
N GLY A 27 -32.41 -3.38 5.30
CA GLY A 27 -32.85 -2.01 5.61
C GLY A 27 -32.41 -1.51 6.98
N GLN A 28 -31.87 -2.37 7.85
CA GLN A 28 -31.24 -1.95 9.10
C GLN A 28 -29.76 -1.61 8.87
N TYR A 29 -29.33 -0.47 9.39
CA TYR A 29 -27.91 -0.08 9.38
C TYR A 29 -27.15 -0.83 10.47
N ALA A 30 -25.98 -1.38 10.10
CA ALA A 30 -24.99 -1.88 11.03
C ALA A 30 -24.23 -0.71 11.65
N ARG A 31 -24.60 -0.32 12.87
CA ARG A 31 -24.02 0.83 13.58
C ARG A 31 -22.72 0.47 14.28
N THR A 32 -22.55 -0.80 14.66
CA THR A 32 -21.34 -1.32 15.31
C THR A 32 -20.79 -2.53 14.54
N PRO A 33 -19.53 -2.94 14.79
CA PRO A 33 -18.94 -4.13 14.16
C PRO A 33 -19.75 -5.42 14.34
N GLU A 34 -20.41 -5.57 15.49
CA GLU A 34 -21.16 -6.75 15.88
C GLU A 34 -22.55 -6.84 15.22
N GLU A 35 -23.02 -5.75 14.60
CA GLU A 35 -24.33 -5.71 13.93
C GLU A 35 -24.20 -6.07 12.45
N THR A 36 -25.11 -6.91 11.96
CA THR A 36 -25.28 -7.20 10.52
C THR A 36 -26.25 -6.22 9.88
N GLY A 37 -26.07 -5.90 8.59
CA GLY A 37 -26.95 -4.99 7.85
C GLY A 37 -26.17 -4.04 6.93
N ILE A 38 -26.82 -2.95 6.50
CA ILE A 38 -26.19 -1.95 5.63
C ILE A 38 -25.05 -1.29 6.40
N LEU A 39 -23.83 -1.37 5.88
CA LEU A 39 -22.66 -0.79 6.53
C LEU A 39 -22.77 0.74 6.60
N LEU A 40 -22.51 1.30 7.79
CA LEU A 40 -22.16 2.70 7.94
C LEU A 40 -20.67 2.87 7.64
N LEU A 41 -20.34 3.59 6.56
CA LEU A 41 -18.96 3.80 6.15
C LEU A 41 -18.31 4.92 6.97
N ARG A 42 -17.04 4.76 7.33
CA ARG A 42 -16.21 5.83 7.90
C ARG A 42 -15.49 6.63 6.82
N GLY A 43 -15.30 6.02 5.65
CA GLY A 43 -14.68 6.65 4.48
C GLY A 43 -15.09 5.93 3.20
N LEU A 44 -15.10 6.68 2.10
CA LEU A 44 -15.37 6.18 0.76
C LEU A 44 -14.48 6.93 -0.23
N ARG A 45 -13.74 6.19 -1.07
CA ARG A 45 -12.99 6.72 -2.21
C ARG A 45 -13.19 5.82 -3.41
N ILE A 46 -13.37 6.42 -4.59
CA ILE A 46 -13.48 5.70 -5.85
C ILE A 46 -12.37 6.24 -6.75
N GLU A 47 -11.42 5.38 -7.11
CA GLU A 47 -10.25 5.77 -7.89
C GLU A 47 -9.71 4.57 -8.68
N GLY A 48 -9.21 4.82 -9.89
CA GLY A 48 -8.44 3.81 -10.64
C GLY A 48 -9.18 2.51 -10.97
N GLY A 49 -10.52 2.50 -11.03
CA GLY A 49 -11.29 1.28 -11.25
C GLY A 49 -11.58 0.47 -9.98
N THR A 50 -11.39 1.07 -8.79
CA THR A 50 -11.62 0.42 -7.50
C THR A 50 -12.46 1.27 -6.55
N VAL A 51 -13.16 0.63 -5.62
CA VAL A 51 -13.92 1.24 -4.53
C VAL A 51 -13.22 0.92 -3.22
N HIS A 52 -12.72 1.96 -2.56
CA HIS A 52 -12.10 1.86 -1.24
C HIS A 52 -13.11 2.28 -0.17
N LEU A 53 -13.36 1.39 0.77
CA LEU A 53 -14.20 1.60 1.93
C LEU A 53 -13.34 1.63 3.19
N THR A 54 -13.65 2.54 4.11
CA THR A 54 -13.16 2.48 5.48
C THR A 54 -14.33 2.08 6.39
N VAL A 55 -14.19 1.00 7.14
CA VAL A 55 -15.24 0.44 8.00
C VAL A 55 -14.73 0.22 9.43
N ALA A 56 -15.63 0.23 10.41
CA ALA A 56 -15.26 -0.10 11.79
C ALA A 56 -15.26 -1.64 12.00
N THR A 57 -14.23 -2.15 12.67
CA THR A 57 -14.00 -3.57 12.98
C THR A 57 -13.47 -3.75 14.40
N ARG A 58 -13.58 -4.97 14.95
CA ARG A 58 -12.84 -5.45 16.13
C ARG A 58 -11.72 -6.42 15.78
N GLY A 59 -11.35 -6.47 14.49
CA GLY A 59 -10.14 -7.12 14.01
C GLY A 59 -10.35 -8.33 13.12
N CYS A 60 -11.58 -8.72 12.81
CA CYS A 60 -11.84 -9.82 11.87
C CYS A 60 -12.83 -9.52 10.75
N THR A 61 -13.27 -8.27 10.56
CA THR A 61 -14.05 -7.94 9.35
C THR A 61 -13.13 -8.01 8.14
N THR A 62 -13.43 -8.90 7.19
CA THR A 62 -12.77 -8.96 5.87
C THR A 62 -13.78 -8.73 4.73
N LYS A 63 -13.34 -8.80 3.46
CA LYS A 63 -14.24 -8.69 2.31
C LYS A 63 -15.29 -9.81 2.29
N GLU A 64 -14.91 -11.00 2.75
CA GLU A 64 -15.78 -12.18 2.77
C GLU A 64 -16.97 -12.02 3.71
N ASP A 65 -16.88 -11.13 4.70
CA ASP A 65 -17.97 -10.81 5.63
C ASP A 65 -18.93 -9.75 5.10
N VAL A 66 -18.60 -9.15 3.95
CA VAL A 66 -19.31 -8.02 3.35
C VAL A 66 -19.83 -8.40 1.98
N VAL A 67 -21.15 -8.55 1.89
CA VAL A 67 -21.83 -8.79 0.63
C VAL A 67 -22.11 -7.47 -0.07
N VAL A 68 -21.83 -7.42 -1.37
CA VAL A 68 -22.12 -6.26 -2.21
C VAL A 68 -23.36 -6.53 -3.04
N GLN A 69 -24.40 -5.75 -2.81
CA GLN A 69 -25.59 -5.72 -3.67
C GLN A 69 -25.34 -4.72 -4.81
N VAL A 70 -25.30 -5.25 -6.03
CA VAL A 70 -25.16 -4.47 -7.27
C VAL A 70 -26.53 -4.38 -7.94
N VAL A 71 -26.99 -3.17 -8.22
CA VAL A 71 -28.24 -2.92 -8.95
C VAL A 71 -27.94 -2.07 -10.17
N GLU A 72 -28.14 -2.63 -11.36
CA GLU A 72 -28.10 -1.85 -12.60
C GLU A 72 -29.38 -1.01 -12.76
N LYS A 73 -29.23 0.22 -13.21
CA LYS A 73 -30.30 1.21 -13.40
C LYS A 73 -30.28 1.73 -14.82
N GLU A 74 -31.47 1.81 -15.41
CA GLU A 74 -31.65 2.48 -16.70
C GLU A 74 -31.66 3.99 -16.51
N LEU A 75 -30.81 4.70 -17.25
CA LEU A 75 -30.86 6.16 -17.38
C LEU A 75 -31.50 6.55 -18.70
N GLU A 76 -32.30 7.62 -18.70
CA GLU A 76 -33.04 8.10 -19.88
C GLU A 76 -32.12 8.58 -21.02
N SER A 77 -30.82 8.77 -20.75
CA SER A 77 -29.79 9.07 -21.74
C SER A 77 -28.54 8.20 -21.53
N ASP A 78 -28.21 7.51 -22.62
CA ASP A 78 -26.90 7.04 -23.05
C ASP A 78 -26.30 5.70 -22.58
N CYS A 79 -25.58 5.16 -23.58
CA CYS A 79 -24.91 3.88 -23.80
C CYS A 79 -23.89 3.41 -22.74
N THR A 80 -23.98 3.89 -21.50
CA THR A 80 -23.05 3.57 -20.41
C THR A 80 -23.86 3.05 -19.22
N PRO A 81 -23.64 1.80 -18.76
CA PRO A 81 -24.41 1.23 -17.67
C PRO A 81 -24.21 2.02 -16.37
N TYR A 82 -25.27 2.17 -15.58
CA TYR A 82 -25.24 2.82 -14.28
C TYR A 82 -25.54 1.81 -13.17
N TYR A 83 -24.60 1.64 -12.24
CA TYR A 83 -24.71 0.69 -11.13
C TYR A 83 -24.84 1.40 -9.78
N GLU A 84 -25.76 0.94 -8.96
CA GLU A 84 -25.86 1.31 -7.54
C GLU A 84 -25.30 0.16 -6.70
N LEU A 85 -24.30 0.47 -5.87
CA LEU A 85 -23.64 -0.47 -4.99
C LEU A 85 -24.09 -0.24 -3.55
N THR A 86 -24.50 -1.31 -2.86
CA THR A 86 -24.80 -1.31 -1.43
C THR A 86 -24.01 -2.40 -0.74
N PHE A 87 -23.19 -2.04 0.24
CA PHE A 87 -22.36 -2.97 1.02
C PHE A 87 -23.08 -3.36 2.31
N LEU A 88 -23.22 -4.65 2.56
CA LEU A 88 -23.90 -5.20 3.74
C LEU A 88 -22.95 -6.12 4.50
N ARG A 89 -22.86 -5.92 5.81
CA ARG A 89 -22.23 -6.90 6.69
C ARG A 89 -23.18 -8.06 6.89
N GLU A 90 -22.76 -9.24 6.46
CA GLU A 90 -23.50 -10.50 6.68
C GLU A 90 -22.98 -11.24 7.91
N THR A 91 -21.67 -11.23 8.13
CA THR A 91 -21.04 -11.84 9.31
C THR A 91 -20.77 -10.77 10.38
N PRO A 92 -21.31 -10.91 11.60
CA PRO A 92 -20.99 -9.99 12.69
C PRO A 92 -19.53 -10.14 13.12
N ASP A 93 -18.86 -9.02 13.39
CA ASP A 93 -17.50 -9.01 13.90
C ASP A 93 -17.51 -9.21 15.42
N THR A 94 -17.39 -10.46 15.85
CA THR A 94 -17.41 -10.83 17.27
C THR A 94 -16.02 -10.98 17.87
N CYS A 95 -14.99 -10.41 17.25
CA CYS A 95 -13.62 -10.52 17.74
C CYS A 95 -13.40 -9.71 19.02
N GLU A 96 -12.57 -10.22 19.92
CA GLU A 96 -12.25 -9.57 21.20
C GLU A 96 -11.25 -8.40 21.04
N GLY A 97 -10.88 -8.03 19.82
CA GLY A 97 -9.98 -6.91 19.56
C GLY A 97 -10.60 -5.56 19.89
N GLU A 98 -9.74 -4.54 19.95
CA GLU A 98 -10.16 -3.16 20.13
C GLU A 98 -10.86 -2.63 18.87
N LEU A 99 -11.72 -1.63 19.07
CA LEU A 99 -12.44 -1.00 17.98
C LEU A 99 -11.45 -0.19 17.12
N ARG A 100 -11.34 -0.51 15.83
CA ARG A 100 -10.42 0.11 14.86
C ARG A 100 -11.07 0.28 13.48
N GLU A 101 -10.38 0.95 12.57
CA GLU A 101 -10.78 1.06 11.16
C GLU A 101 -10.07 0.00 10.30
N GLU A 102 -10.76 -0.49 9.27
CA GLU A 102 -10.22 -1.44 8.29
C GLU A 102 -10.51 -0.95 6.87
N PHE A 103 -9.59 -1.23 5.95
CA PHE A 103 -9.69 -0.80 4.55
C PHE A 103 -10.09 -1.97 3.65
N LEU A 104 -11.28 -1.88 3.07
CA LEU A 104 -11.76 -2.87 2.10
C LEU A 104 -11.73 -2.26 0.70
N VAL A 105 -11.01 -2.87 -0.23
CA VAL A 105 -10.77 -2.34 -1.59
C VAL A 105 -11.35 -3.27 -2.64
N TYR A 106 -12.44 -2.90 -3.31
CA TYR A 106 -13.10 -3.74 -4.31
C TYR A 106 -12.74 -3.31 -5.72
N ASP A 107 -12.26 -4.24 -6.55
CA ASP A 107 -12.09 -4.01 -7.98
C ASP A 107 -13.44 -4.05 -8.72
N LEU A 108 -13.70 -3.06 -9.58
CA LEU A 108 -14.99 -2.96 -10.26
C LEU A 108 -15.23 -4.12 -11.25
N GLU A 109 -14.20 -4.63 -11.92
CA GLU A 109 -14.34 -5.72 -12.91
C GLU A 109 -14.10 -7.09 -12.25
N ASP A 110 -13.03 -7.22 -11.47
CA ASP A 110 -12.61 -8.50 -10.91
C ASP A 110 -13.44 -8.91 -9.68
N ASP A 111 -13.71 -7.98 -8.75
CA ASP A 111 -14.47 -8.30 -7.52
C ASP A 111 -15.98 -8.11 -7.71
N LEU A 112 -16.40 -7.06 -8.43
CA LEU A 112 -17.81 -6.66 -8.57
C LEU A 112 -18.44 -7.05 -9.92
N HIS A 113 -17.63 -7.50 -10.88
CA HIS A 113 -18.09 -7.96 -12.20
C HIS A 113 -18.92 -6.93 -12.96
N LEU A 114 -18.56 -5.65 -12.86
CA LEU A 114 -19.21 -4.55 -13.58
C LEU A 114 -18.67 -4.40 -15.00
N GLU A 115 -19.54 -4.03 -15.94
CA GLU A 115 -19.12 -3.74 -17.32
C GLU A 115 -18.55 -2.32 -17.43
N LEU A 116 -17.26 -2.20 -17.72
CA LEU A 116 -16.57 -0.92 -17.87
C LEU A 116 -16.55 -0.43 -19.34
N PRO A 117 -16.63 0.90 -19.61
CA PRO A 117 -16.79 1.98 -18.63
C PRO A 117 -18.24 2.06 -18.12
N CYS A 118 -18.41 2.39 -16.83
CA CYS A 118 -19.72 2.55 -16.21
C CYS A 118 -19.83 3.86 -15.43
N MET A 119 -21.06 4.23 -15.10
CA MET A 119 -21.36 5.16 -14.02
C MET A 119 -21.66 4.36 -12.75
N LEU A 120 -21.28 4.88 -11.58
CA LEU A 120 -21.53 4.17 -10.33
C LEU A 120 -21.93 5.12 -9.20
N SER A 121 -22.79 4.66 -8.30
CA SER A 121 -23.02 5.27 -7.01
C SER A 121 -22.94 4.24 -5.88
N VAL A 122 -22.45 4.67 -4.72
CA VAL A 122 -22.47 3.86 -3.49
C VAL A 122 -23.56 4.43 -2.59
N THR A 123 -24.51 3.59 -2.21
CA THR A 123 -25.71 4.02 -1.46
C THR A 123 -25.49 4.04 0.06
N ASN A 124 -24.40 3.42 0.54
CA ASN A 124 -24.07 3.39 1.95
C ASN A 124 -23.85 4.81 2.50
N PRO A 125 -24.45 5.14 3.65
CA PRO A 125 -24.18 6.41 4.30
C PRO A 125 -22.74 6.45 4.83
N VAL A 126 -22.09 7.60 4.65
CA VAL A 126 -20.79 7.91 5.23
C VAL A 126 -21.00 8.71 6.52
N VAL A 127 -20.43 8.26 7.62
CA VAL A 127 -20.55 8.89 8.93
C VAL A 127 -19.67 10.14 8.98
N CYS A 128 -20.29 11.31 8.86
CA CYS A 128 -19.63 12.60 9.03
C CYS A 128 -19.49 12.93 10.53
N SER A 129 -18.58 12.26 11.25
CA SER A 129 -18.26 12.64 12.64
C SER A 129 -16.99 13.49 12.67
N PRO A 130 -16.99 14.69 13.28
CA PRO A 130 -15.76 15.41 13.56
C PRO A 130 -15.00 14.63 14.64
N ALA A 131 -13.98 13.88 14.22
CA ALA A 131 -12.97 13.18 15.04
C ALA A 131 -13.22 13.22 16.57
N LYS A 132 -13.77 12.12 17.11
CA LYS A 132 -13.71 11.62 18.51
C LYS A 132 -14.95 10.76 18.83
N ASP A 133 -15.12 9.65 18.12
CA ASP A 133 -15.36 8.43 18.89
C ASP A 133 -13.95 7.90 19.17
N GLU A 134 -13.69 7.39 20.38
CA GLU A 134 -12.38 6.96 20.86
C GLU A 134 -11.87 5.76 20.05
N PHE A 135 -11.25 6.06 18.93
CA PHE A 135 -10.34 5.19 18.23
C PHE A 135 -8.96 5.80 18.46
N PRO A 136 -7.97 5.02 18.94
CA PRO A 136 -6.61 5.47 18.76
C PRO A 136 -6.47 5.70 17.24
N GLU A 137 -6.04 6.90 16.84
CA GLU A 137 -5.23 6.99 15.62
C GLU A 137 -4.30 5.78 15.68
N GLU A 138 -4.17 5.00 14.60
CA GLU A 138 -3.05 4.07 14.52
C GLU A 138 -1.81 4.95 14.67
N THR A 139 -1.38 5.14 15.91
CA THR A 139 -0.07 5.61 16.27
C THR A 139 0.77 4.59 15.53
N PRO A 140 1.46 5.01 14.45
CA PRO A 140 2.15 4.04 13.63
C PRO A 140 3.03 3.28 14.61
N ARG A 141 2.98 1.95 14.55
CA ARG A 141 3.71 1.09 15.50
C ARG A 141 5.09 1.71 15.67
N GLU A 142 5.61 1.79 16.89
CA GLU A 142 6.90 2.47 17.14
C GLU A 142 7.99 1.99 16.15
N GLU A 143 7.89 0.71 15.75
CA GLU A 143 8.66 0.07 14.67
C GLU A 143 8.45 0.68 13.27
N ASP A 144 7.23 1.04 12.88
CA ASP A 144 6.92 1.71 11.61
C ASP A 144 7.42 3.15 11.61
N LEU A 145 7.27 3.90 12.71
CA LEU A 145 7.81 5.27 12.83
C LEU A 145 9.34 5.27 12.74
N THR A 146 9.99 4.35 13.46
CA THR A 146 11.45 4.22 13.42
C THR A 146 11.94 3.79 12.05
N LEU A 147 11.26 2.85 11.37
CA LEU A 147 11.60 2.46 10.00
C LEU A 147 11.43 3.64 9.02
N ARG A 148 10.34 4.40 9.13
CA ARG A 148 10.13 5.60 8.28
C ARG A 148 11.22 6.64 8.49
N GLU A 149 11.60 6.90 9.74
CA GLU A 149 12.70 7.81 10.07
C GLU A 149 14.03 7.33 9.46
N ASP A 150 14.37 6.06 9.65
CA ASP A 150 15.61 5.47 9.14
C ASP A 150 15.67 5.47 7.60
N LEU A 151 14.57 5.16 6.91
CA LEU A 151 14.49 5.21 5.45
C LEU A 151 14.60 6.64 4.92
N ARG A 152 13.95 7.61 5.58
CA ARG A 152 14.10 9.03 5.26
C ARG A 152 15.54 9.49 5.43
N ASP A 153 16.19 9.11 6.53
CA ASP A 153 17.58 9.46 6.80
C ASP A 153 18.55 8.83 5.79
N ALA A 154 18.31 7.57 5.39
CA ALA A 154 19.05 6.91 4.33
C ALA A 154 18.86 7.61 2.97
N ALA A 155 17.64 8.03 2.63
CA ALA A 155 17.38 8.80 1.41
C ALA A 155 18.07 10.18 1.44
N ILE A 156 18.05 10.87 2.59
CA ILE A 156 18.76 12.14 2.81
C ILE A 156 20.27 11.92 2.60
N TRP A 157 20.83 10.84 3.16
CA TRP A 157 22.23 10.50 2.99
C TRP A 157 22.56 10.25 1.51
N ALA A 158 21.73 9.47 0.80
CA ALA A 158 21.90 9.18 -0.62
C ALA A 158 21.91 10.45 -1.49
N VAL A 159 20.98 11.38 -1.23
CA VAL A 159 20.93 12.66 -1.95
C VAL A 159 22.18 13.51 -1.67
N LYS A 160 22.66 13.55 -0.42
CA LYS A 160 23.91 14.25 -0.07
C LYS A 160 25.11 13.62 -0.78
N ALA A 161 25.18 12.29 -0.85
CA ALA A 161 26.24 11.57 -1.56
C ALA A 161 26.22 11.89 -3.07
N GLU A 162 25.04 12.01 -3.69
CA GLU A 162 24.94 12.42 -5.10
C GLU A 162 25.31 13.88 -5.33
N ILE A 163 24.94 14.79 -4.42
CA ILE A 163 25.39 16.19 -4.49
C ILE A 163 26.93 16.24 -4.49
N GLN A 164 27.57 15.54 -3.55
CA GLN A 164 29.02 15.45 -3.48
C GLN A 164 29.62 14.87 -4.77
N ARG A 165 29.04 13.78 -5.29
CA ARG A 165 29.48 13.16 -6.54
C ARG A 165 29.43 14.12 -7.72
N TYR A 166 28.35 14.91 -7.87
CA TYR A 166 28.25 15.89 -8.95
C TYR A 166 29.19 17.09 -8.75
N GLN A 167 29.43 17.51 -7.50
CA GLN A 167 30.40 18.56 -7.18
C GLN A 167 31.83 18.18 -7.60
N GLU A 168 32.19 16.90 -7.47
CA GLU A 168 33.47 16.34 -7.88
C GLU A 168 33.53 15.96 -9.38
N SER A 169 32.41 16.06 -10.10
CA SER A 169 32.31 15.67 -11.51
C SER A 169 32.54 16.83 -12.48
N GLU A 170 32.93 16.48 -13.71
CA GLU A 170 32.97 17.40 -14.86
C GLU A 170 31.70 17.32 -15.73
N HIS A 171 30.58 16.84 -15.17
CA HIS A 171 29.33 16.67 -15.93
C HIS A 171 28.84 18.03 -16.48
N PRO A 172 28.44 18.13 -17.76
CA PRO A 172 28.03 19.41 -18.37
C PRO A 172 26.87 20.07 -17.63
N ASP A 173 25.90 19.28 -17.17
CA ASP A 173 24.70 19.77 -16.48
C ASP A 173 24.82 19.77 -14.95
N LYS A 174 26.05 19.74 -14.40
CA LYS A 174 26.28 19.54 -12.95
C LYS A 174 25.53 20.54 -12.08
N ASP A 175 25.49 21.82 -12.46
CA ASP A 175 24.88 22.88 -11.64
C ASP A 175 23.35 22.70 -11.56
N ALA A 176 22.72 22.34 -12.69
CA ALA A 176 21.30 22.03 -12.75
C ALA A 176 20.97 20.78 -11.91
N LYS A 177 21.78 19.72 -12.01
CA LYS A 177 21.62 18.49 -11.21
C LYS A 177 21.77 18.77 -9.72
N ILE A 178 22.79 19.52 -9.31
CA ILE A 178 23.00 19.92 -7.90
C ILE A 178 21.83 20.75 -7.39
N SER A 179 21.28 21.67 -8.18
CA SER A 179 20.10 22.45 -7.80
C SER A 179 18.89 21.56 -7.54
N ALA A 180 18.56 20.65 -8.47
CA ALA A 180 17.44 19.72 -8.32
C ALA A 180 17.62 18.77 -7.12
N LEU A 181 18.84 18.31 -6.87
CA LEU A 181 19.16 17.49 -5.70
C LEU A 181 19.02 18.27 -4.39
N ARG A 182 19.36 19.56 -4.36
CA ARG A 182 19.17 20.42 -3.17
C ARG A 182 17.69 20.66 -2.87
N GLU A 183 16.85 20.84 -3.89
CA GLU A 183 15.39 20.90 -3.71
C GLU A 183 14.84 19.59 -3.16
N THR A 184 15.30 18.47 -3.70
CA THR A 184 14.95 17.13 -3.22
C THR A 184 15.38 16.92 -1.76
N LEU A 185 16.60 17.36 -1.41
CA LEU A 185 17.12 17.30 -0.05
C LEU A 185 16.27 18.12 0.90
N ALA A 186 15.93 19.37 0.54
CA ALA A 186 15.07 20.23 1.34
C ALA A 186 13.68 19.62 1.54
N ARG A 187 13.10 19.01 0.49
CA ARG A 187 11.82 18.30 0.60
C ARG A 187 11.89 17.15 1.61
N LEU A 188 12.93 16.32 1.56
CA LEU A 188 13.09 15.20 2.49
C LEU A 188 13.37 15.66 3.92
N GLN A 189 14.14 16.73 4.12
CA GLN A 189 14.44 17.26 5.46
C GLN A 189 13.22 17.89 6.14
N ASN A 190 12.30 18.44 5.36
CA ASN A 190 11.05 19.01 5.86
C ASN A 190 9.90 17.99 5.92
N MET A 191 10.11 16.76 5.45
CA MET A 191 9.12 15.68 5.48
C MET A 191 9.08 15.06 6.89
N PRO A 192 7.95 15.11 7.60
CA PRO A 192 7.76 14.38 8.84
C PRO A 192 7.96 12.86 8.63
N PRO A 193 8.50 12.11 9.61
CA PRO A 193 8.66 10.66 9.47
C PRO A 193 7.35 9.95 9.08
N GLU A 194 6.23 10.33 9.69
CA GLU A 194 4.90 9.79 9.43
C GLU A 194 4.45 9.87 7.97
N ASP A 195 4.95 10.86 7.22
CA ASP A 195 4.62 11.06 5.80
C ASP A 195 5.52 10.25 4.86
N TYR A 196 6.62 9.66 5.36
CA TYR A 196 7.52 8.88 4.52
C TYR A 196 6.87 7.54 4.16
N PRO A 197 6.60 7.24 2.88
CA PRO A 197 5.85 6.05 2.50
C PRO A 197 6.68 4.77 2.71
N LEU A 198 6.09 3.79 3.42
CA LEU A 198 6.64 2.45 3.52
C LEU A 198 6.21 1.62 2.30
N PRO A 199 7.04 0.69 1.80
CA PRO A 199 6.62 -0.25 0.78
C PRO A 199 5.63 -1.26 1.32
N SER A 200 4.63 -1.62 0.50
CA SER A 200 3.80 -2.80 0.75
C SER A 200 4.60 -4.06 0.44
N GLU A 201 4.54 -5.06 1.32
CA GLU A 201 5.13 -6.39 1.06
C GLU A 201 4.39 -7.15 -0.06
N GLU A 202 3.18 -6.70 -0.43
CA GLU A 202 2.34 -7.33 -1.46
C GLU A 202 2.67 -6.87 -2.88
N HIS A 203 3.54 -5.89 -3.07
CA HIS A 203 3.95 -5.52 -4.42
C HIS A 203 4.92 -6.56 -4.98
N PRO A 204 4.52 -7.31 -6.04
CA PRO A 204 5.43 -8.20 -6.74
C PRO A 204 6.56 -7.36 -7.31
N LEU A 205 7.73 -7.99 -7.50
CA LEU A 205 8.93 -7.49 -8.17
C LEU A 205 8.56 -6.69 -9.44
N GLY A 206 8.20 -5.42 -9.28
CA GLY A 206 7.80 -4.54 -10.36
C GLY A 206 8.98 -4.29 -11.27
N ALA A 207 8.71 -3.89 -12.51
CA ALA A 207 9.75 -3.39 -13.39
C ALA A 207 10.56 -2.32 -12.63
N PRO A 208 11.90 -2.40 -12.60
CA PRO A 208 12.71 -1.48 -11.82
C PRO A 208 12.38 -0.04 -12.22
N PRO A 209 12.45 0.91 -11.26
CA PRO A 209 11.97 2.25 -11.47
C PRO A 209 12.80 2.88 -12.57
N THR A 210 12.17 3.28 -13.67
CA THR A 210 12.87 3.73 -14.89
C THR A 210 13.46 5.14 -14.75
N ASN A 211 13.07 5.88 -13.72
CA ASN A 211 13.58 7.21 -13.41
C ASN A 211 14.72 7.17 -12.38
N PHE A 212 15.72 8.03 -12.57
CA PHE A 212 16.77 8.27 -11.57
C PHE A 212 16.24 9.16 -10.45
N GLY A 213 16.76 9.01 -9.24
CA GLY A 213 16.37 9.80 -8.08
C GLY A 213 15.92 8.97 -6.88
N VAL A 214 15.32 9.66 -5.91
CA VAL A 214 14.77 9.05 -4.69
C VAL A 214 13.58 8.16 -5.05
N LEU A 215 13.50 6.98 -4.43
CA LEU A 215 12.42 6.01 -4.61
C LEU A 215 11.46 6.12 -3.42
N LEU A 216 10.20 6.49 -3.69
CA LEU A 216 9.13 6.66 -2.71
C LEU A 216 7.86 5.97 -3.23
N PRO A 217 7.40 4.86 -2.62
CA PRO A 217 8.09 4.11 -1.56
C PRO A 217 9.39 3.44 -2.04
N PRO A 218 10.33 3.12 -1.13
CA PRO A 218 11.52 2.33 -1.46
C PRO A 218 11.16 0.93 -1.98
N GLU A 219 11.93 0.35 -2.90
CA GLU A 219 11.72 -1.04 -3.31
C GLU A 219 12.42 -2.03 -2.38
N ILE A 220 11.76 -3.15 -2.06
CA ILE A 220 12.36 -4.23 -1.27
C ILE A 220 13.17 -5.15 -2.19
N ARG A 221 14.39 -5.52 -1.78
CA ARG A 221 15.22 -6.54 -2.42
C ARG A 221 15.90 -7.41 -1.38
N GLU A 222 16.01 -8.70 -1.66
CA GLU A 222 16.85 -9.61 -0.88
C GLU A 222 18.08 -10.00 -1.66
N VAL A 223 19.25 -9.96 -1.03
CA VAL A 223 20.52 -10.34 -1.64
C VAL A 223 21.39 -11.12 -0.66
N ASP A 224 22.20 -12.03 -1.18
CA ASP A 224 23.27 -12.67 -0.42
C ASP A 224 24.57 -11.90 -0.65
N VAL A 225 25.30 -11.54 0.41
CA VAL A 225 26.58 -10.83 0.33
C VAL A 225 27.74 -11.71 0.79
N VAL A 226 28.87 -11.63 0.08
CA VAL A 226 30.09 -12.37 0.41
C VAL A 226 30.94 -11.69 1.49
N SER A 227 30.75 -10.37 1.67
CA SER A 227 31.43 -9.59 2.69
C SER A 227 30.49 -8.53 3.27
N PRO A 228 30.58 -8.26 4.57
CA PRO A 228 29.73 -7.27 5.22
C PRO A 228 30.19 -5.84 4.97
N PRO A 229 29.26 -4.88 4.81
CA PRO A 229 29.60 -3.47 4.74
C PRO A 229 30.11 -2.98 6.10
N GLN A 230 30.98 -1.98 6.09
CA GLN A 230 31.58 -1.41 7.30
C GLN A 230 31.07 0.00 7.59
N ARG A 231 30.58 0.70 6.57
CA ARG A 231 30.10 2.08 6.68
C ARG A 231 29.17 2.46 5.52
N PRO A 232 28.45 3.59 5.64
CA PRO A 232 27.76 4.18 4.49
C PRO A 232 28.74 4.50 3.34
N GLY A 233 28.30 4.26 2.12
CA GLY A 233 29.05 4.42 0.86
C GLY A 233 29.69 3.14 0.33
N ASP A 234 29.89 2.14 1.19
CA ASP A 234 30.46 0.85 0.79
C ASP A 234 29.56 0.16 -0.26
N LEU A 235 30.19 -0.46 -1.25
CA LEU A 235 29.50 -1.26 -2.27
C LEU A 235 29.33 -2.69 -1.73
N LEU A 236 28.09 -3.20 -1.73
CA LEU A 236 27.82 -4.57 -1.36
C LEU A 236 28.40 -5.54 -2.40
N GLU A 237 29.20 -6.49 -1.93
CA GLU A 237 29.69 -7.59 -2.76
C GLU A 237 28.65 -8.71 -2.78
N VAL A 238 27.70 -8.62 -3.72
CA VAL A 238 26.61 -9.60 -3.84
C VAL A 238 27.10 -10.90 -4.50
N VAL A 239 26.64 -12.04 -3.98
CA VAL A 239 26.92 -13.37 -4.56
C VAL A 239 26.41 -13.42 -6.00
N GLY A 240 27.30 -13.75 -6.94
CA GLY A 240 26.95 -13.82 -8.36
C GLY A 240 26.87 -12.46 -9.08
N MET A 241 27.27 -11.36 -8.44
CA MET A 241 27.32 -10.05 -9.08
C MET A 241 28.29 -10.05 -10.28
N THR A 242 27.86 -9.47 -11.40
CA THR A 242 28.67 -9.35 -12.61
C THR A 242 29.13 -7.90 -12.84
N ARG A 243 29.93 -7.67 -13.88
CA ARG A 243 30.35 -6.31 -14.28
C ARG A 243 29.18 -5.41 -14.72
N SER A 244 27.99 -5.96 -14.99
CA SER A 244 26.80 -5.21 -15.39
C SER A 244 25.82 -4.96 -14.23
N GLY A 245 26.26 -5.12 -12.97
CA GLY A 245 25.43 -4.89 -11.80
C GLY A 245 24.35 -5.97 -11.59
N PRO A 246 23.30 -5.68 -10.81
CA PRO A 246 23.03 -4.40 -10.11
C PRO A 246 24.10 -4.07 -9.05
N PHE A 247 24.37 -2.78 -8.85
CA PHE A 247 25.27 -2.30 -7.80
C PHE A 247 24.48 -1.68 -6.64
N TYR A 248 24.86 -2.00 -5.41
CA TYR A 248 24.18 -1.55 -4.19
C TYR A 248 25.16 -0.83 -3.26
N HIS A 249 25.03 0.48 -3.14
CA HIS A 249 25.82 1.30 -2.22
C HIS A 249 25.05 1.50 -0.92
N VAL A 250 25.66 1.20 0.23
CA VAL A 250 24.96 1.31 1.51
C VAL A 250 24.74 2.76 1.89
N ALA A 251 23.51 3.17 2.15
CA ALA A 251 23.17 4.48 2.69
C ALA A 251 22.92 4.47 4.21
N GLY A 252 22.53 3.31 4.74
CA GLY A 252 22.27 3.12 6.17
C GLY A 252 21.95 1.67 6.52
N ILE A 253 21.85 1.40 7.81
CA ILE A 253 21.48 0.10 8.38
C ILE A 253 20.58 0.34 9.59
N ARG A 254 19.67 -0.60 9.85
CA ARG A 254 18.83 -0.62 11.06
C ARG A 254 19.69 -0.53 12.31
N GLY A 255 19.33 0.40 13.19
CA GLY A 255 20.06 0.67 14.43
C GLY A 255 21.40 1.40 14.23
N ARG A 256 21.77 1.75 12.99
CA ARG A 256 22.98 2.52 12.63
C ARG A 256 24.30 1.88 13.07
N ASP A 257 24.27 0.58 13.34
CA ASP A 257 25.40 -0.18 13.83
C ASP A 257 25.88 -1.19 12.79
N PHE A 258 27.06 -0.95 12.22
CA PHE A 258 27.72 -1.86 11.28
C PHE A 258 28.53 -2.96 11.97
N SER A 259 28.75 -2.85 13.29
CA SER A 259 29.48 -3.87 14.06
C SER A 259 28.69 -5.15 14.28
N VAL A 260 27.40 -5.16 13.89
CA VAL A 260 26.52 -6.34 13.88
C VAL A 260 26.99 -7.45 12.95
N PHE A 261 27.86 -7.13 11.98
CA PHE A 261 28.39 -8.12 11.06
C PHE A 261 29.72 -8.70 11.53
N ALA A 262 29.78 -10.03 11.59
CA ALA A 262 31.01 -10.75 11.85
C ALA A 262 31.93 -10.70 10.60
N PRO A 263 33.23 -10.46 10.77
CA PRO A 263 34.19 -10.54 9.68
C PRO A 263 34.17 -11.92 9.00
N SER A 264 34.21 -11.95 7.67
CA SER A 264 34.32 -13.19 6.86
C SER A 264 33.08 -14.11 6.85
N SER A 265 31.93 -13.63 7.33
CA SER A 265 30.68 -14.37 7.28
C SER A 265 29.82 -13.90 6.10
N GLN A 266 29.08 -14.83 5.50
CA GLN A 266 28.10 -14.50 4.46
C GLN A 266 26.78 -14.13 5.13
N TYR A 267 26.06 -13.18 4.54
CA TYR A 267 24.77 -12.74 5.06
C TYR A 267 23.74 -12.68 3.95
N ARG A 268 22.50 -13.08 4.26
CA ARG A 268 21.33 -12.65 3.50
C ARG A 268 20.82 -11.34 4.07
N LEU A 269 20.68 -10.32 3.24
CA LEU A 269 20.23 -8.98 3.62
C LEU A 269 18.87 -8.67 3.00
N LYS A 270 17.95 -8.07 3.79
CA LYS A 270 16.76 -7.37 3.28
C LYS A 270 17.11 -5.90 3.09
N LEU A 271 17.06 -5.45 1.84
CA LEU A 271 17.40 -4.11 1.41
C LEU A 271 16.16 -3.31 1.04
N TYR A 272 16.17 -2.03 1.38
CA TYR A 272 15.25 -1.03 0.86
C TYR A 272 16.02 -0.12 -0.09
N LEU A 273 15.67 -0.13 -1.38
CA LEU A 273 16.26 0.72 -2.40
C LEU A 273 15.66 2.11 -2.27
N VAL A 274 16.44 3.05 -1.72
CA VAL A 274 15.96 4.41 -1.41
C VAL A 274 16.28 5.42 -2.51
N TYR A 275 17.22 5.10 -3.41
CA TYR A 275 17.62 6.00 -4.49
C TYR A 275 18.20 5.21 -5.67
N ARG A 276 17.77 5.50 -6.89
CA ARG A 276 18.36 4.99 -8.14
C ARG A 276 19.33 6.00 -8.74
N ARG A 277 20.60 5.60 -8.84
CA ARG A 277 21.71 6.42 -9.31
C ARG A 277 21.77 6.48 -10.83
N GLU A 278 22.14 7.65 -11.33
CA GLU A 278 22.49 7.83 -12.74
C GLU A 278 23.86 7.19 -12.99
N TYR A 279 23.87 6.09 -13.76
CA TYR A 279 25.07 5.32 -14.06
C TYR A 279 25.13 4.99 -15.56
N PHE A 280 26.34 4.81 -16.08
CA PHE A 280 26.56 4.67 -17.51
C PHE A 280 25.82 3.44 -18.08
N LEU A 281 25.40 3.54 -19.35
CA LEU A 281 24.71 2.49 -20.09
C LEU A 281 23.43 1.95 -19.42
N GLY A 282 22.82 2.71 -18.50
CA GLY A 282 21.58 2.32 -17.84
C GLY A 282 21.71 1.14 -16.88
N ILE A 283 22.95 0.76 -16.52
CA ILE A 283 23.22 -0.33 -15.58
C ILE A 283 22.58 0.01 -14.22
N PRO A 284 21.79 -0.90 -13.62
CA PRO A 284 21.14 -0.64 -12.34
C PRO A 284 22.15 -0.36 -11.22
N ASN A 285 22.01 0.78 -10.57
CA ASN A 285 22.89 1.24 -9.51
C ASN A 285 22.07 1.99 -8.46
N TYR A 286 22.15 1.58 -7.21
CA TYR A 286 21.24 2.03 -6.16
C TYR A 286 21.99 2.41 -4.89
N TYR A 287 21.42 3.34 -4.14
CA TYR A 287 21.67 3.43 -2.70
C TYR A 287 20.61 2.63 -1.95
N VAL A 288 21.03 1.90 -0.92
CA VAL A 288 20.19 0.97 -0.17
C VAL A 288 20.29 1.15 1.34
N TYR A 289 19.18 0.94 2.04
CA TYR A 289 19.13 0.78 3.49
C TYR A 289 19.01 -0.70 3.84
N ILE A 290 19.79 -1.17 4.81
CA ILE A 290 19.78 -2.56 5.28
C ILE A 290 18.83 -2.68 6.47
N ALA A 291 17.69 -3.35 6.27
CA ALA A 291 16.65 -3.46 7.29
C ALA A 291 16.78 -4.70 8.17
N SER A 292 17.24 -5.82 7.61
CA SER A 292 17.51 -7.04 8.37
C SER A 292 18.62 -7.85 7.73
N TRP A 293 19.19 -8.77 8.52
CA TRP A 293 20.28 -9.63 8.14
C TRP A 293 20.14 -11.00 8.79
N GLU A 294 20.53 -12.03 8.06
CA GLU A 294 20.61 -13.42 8.51
C GLU A 294 21.98 -13.97 8.14
N GLU A 295 22.74 -14.48 9.11
CA GLU A 295 24.03 -15.12 8.88
C GLU A 295 23.85 -16.47 8.17
N ARG A 296 24.67 -16.76 7.16
CA ARG A 296 24.60 -17.95 6.31
C ARG A 296 25.70 -18.95 6.61
#